data_AF-A0A7X5FGC1-F1
#
_entry.id   AF-A0A7X5FGC1-F1
#
_cell.length_a   1.000
_cell.length_b   1.000
_cell.length_c   1.000
_cell.angle_alpha   90.00
_cell.angle_beta   90.00
_cell.angle_gamma   90.00
#
_symmetry.space_group_name_H-M   'P 1'
#
loop_
_entity.id
_entity.type
_entity.pdbx_description
1 polymer ?
#
loop_
_entity_poly.entity_id
_entity_poly.type
_entity_poly.pdbx_seq_one_letter_code
_entity_poly.pdbx_strand_id
1 'polypeptide(L)'
;MYKLLIICGPTATGKTRLGIELAKKFNGEIVSADSKQVYRGMDVGTGKDLPVSSKLQLSAQSFQLGYYEIKRVKVWLLDIVEPDYKFNVADYKKCADAIVEDIWKRKKLPIVVGGTGFYIKAIVDGIETMGVLPD
;
A
#
# COMPACT_ATOMS: atom_id res chain seq x y z
N MET A 1 20.05 -4.04 8.72
CA MET A 1 18.71 -4.40 9.24
C MET A 1 17.67 -3.55 8.51
N TYR A 2 16.79 -4.19 7.75
CA TYR A 2 15.68 -3.52 7.07
C TYR A 2 14.57 -3.22 8.08
N LYS A 3 14.06 -1.98 8.08
CA LYS A 3 13.04 -1.53 9.03
C LYS A 3 11.72 -1.35 8.29
N LEU A 4 10.64 -1.83 8.89
CA LEU A 4 9.27 -1.64 8.42
C LEU A 4 8.46 -1.05 9.57
N LEU A 5 7.72 0.02 9.32
CA LEU A 5 6.78 0.58 10.29
C LEU A 5 5.35 0.26 9.87
N ILE A 6 4.51 -0.17 10.81
CA ILE A 6 3.12 -0.53 10.54
C ILE A 6 2.21 0.32 11.42
N ILE A 7 1.20 0.92 10.81
CA ILE A 7 0.15 1.69 11.46
C ILE A 7 -1.18 1.02 11.13
N CYS A 8 -1.66 0.19 12.06
CA CYS A 8 -2.92 -0.55 11.93
C CYS A 8 -4.01 0.02 12.86
N GLY A 9 -5.26 -0.30 12.56
CA GLY A 9 -6.41 0.10 13.37
C GLY A 9 -7.68 0.34 12.53
N PRO A 10 -8.84 0.55 13.18
CA PRO A 10 -10.13 0.68 12.49
C PRO A 10 -10.19 1.93 11.60
N THR A 11 -11.13 1.97 10.66
CA THR A 11 -11.38 3.14 9.80
C THR A 11 -11.69 4.38 10.65
N ALA A 12 -11.39 5.58 10.13
CA ALA A 12 -11.64 6.87 10.79
C ALA A 12 -10.89 7.14 12.12
N THR A 13 -9.86 6.38 12.46
CA THR A 13 -9.01 6.64 13.66
C THR A 13 -7.79 7.54 13.41
N GLY A 14 -7.68 8.16 12.23
CA GLY A 14 -6.60 9.11 11.94
C GLY A 14 -5.27 8.47 11.48
N LYS A 15 -5.24 7.18 11.15
CA LYS A 15 -4.04 6.46 10.69
C LYS A 15 -3.33 7.13 9.51
N THR A 16 -4.08 7.61 8.53
CA THR A 16 -3.53 8.30 7.34
C THR A 16 -2.77 9.56 7.75
N ARG A 17 -3.35 10.37 8.66
CA ARG A 17 -2.69 11.57 9.19
C ARG A 17 -1.39 11.21 9.90
N LEU A 18 -1.44 10.24 10.81
CA LEU A 18 -0.25 9.78 11.54
C LEU A 18 0.82 9.26 10.58
N GLY A 19 0.44 8.46 9.60
CA GLY A 19 1.35 7.93 8.58
C GLY A 19 2.08 9.02 7.82
N ILE A 20 1.39 10.09 7.40
CA ILE A 20 1.99 11.23 6.71
C ILE A 20 2.96 11.99 7.63
N GLU A 21 2.58 12.22 8.88
CA GLU A 21 3.43 12.91 9.86
C GLU A 21 4.73 12.12 10.12
N LEU A 22 4.63 10.79 10.30
CA LEU A 22 5.78 9.92 10.51
C LEU A 22 6.65 9.79 9.24
N ALA A 23 6.03 9.71 8.05
CA ALA A 23 6.76 9.70 6.79
C ALA A 23 7.61 10.95 6.60
N LYS A 24 7.09 12.14 6.92
CA LYS A 24 7.88 13.38 6.89
C LYS A 24 9.02 13.36 7.89
N LYS A 25 8.74 12.91 9.13
CA LYS A 25 9.73 12.88 10.21
C LYS A 25 10.89 11.92 9.93
N PHE A 26 10.60 10.78 9.29
CA PHE A 26 11.58 9.69 9.10
C PHE A 26 12.03 9.52 7.64
N ASN A 27 11.77 10.50 6.77
CA ASN A 27 12.05 10.39 5.33
C ASN A 27 11.49 9.08 4.74
N GLY A 28 10.25 8.77 5.11
CA GLY A 28 9.55 7.55 4.74
C GLY A 28 8.54 7.75 3.62
N GLU A 29 7.97 6.62 3.19
CA GLU A 29 6.94 6.55 2.16
C GLU A 29 5.86 5.56 2.61
N ILE A 30 4.61 5.84 2.24
CA ILE A 30 3.45 5.10 2.72
C ILE A 30 3.08 4.00 1.73
N VAL A 31 2.88 2.79 2.22
CA VAL A 31 2.32 1.67 1.46
C VAL A 31 0.92 1.40 2.00
N SER A 32 -0.13 1.60 1.19
CA SER A 32 -1.50 1.34 1.64
C SER A 32 -1.71 -0.15 1.93
N ALA A 33 -2.40 -0.46 3.01
CA ALA A 33 -2.87 -1.81 3.37
C ALA A 33 -4.39 -1.81 3.55
N ASP A 34 -5.09 -1.16 2.61
CA ASP A 34 -6.54 -1.15 2.51
C ASP A 34 -6.98 -1.85 1.21
N SER A 35 -7.70 -2.97 1.36
CA SER A 35 -8.12 -3.80 0.22
C SER A 35 -9.14 -3.14 -0.70
N LYS A 36 -9.73 -2.00 -0.30
CA LYS A 36 -10.70 -1.26 -1.12
C LYS A 36 -10.06 -0.12 -1.89
N GLN A 37 -8.93 0.41 -1.43
CA GLN A 37 -8.29 1.56 -2.06
C GLN A 37 -7.44 1.21 -3.30
N VAL A 38 -7.27 -0.08 -3.60
CA VAL A 38 -6.54 -0.57 -4.77
C VAL A 38 -7.29 -0.34 -6.10
N TYR A 39 -8.61 -0.11 -6.05
CA TYR A 39 -9.50 -0.04 -7.22
C TYR A 39 -9.70 1.38 -7.76
N ARG A 40 -9.48 1.55 -9.06
CA ARG A 40 -9.62 2.83 -9.78
C ARG A 40 -11.02 3.40 -9.79
N GLY A 41 -11.10 4.73 -9.66
CA GLY A 41 -12.36 5.49 -9.76
C GLY A 41 -13.34 5.25 -8.60
N MET A 42 -12.98 4.43 -7.61
CA MET A 42 -13.81 4.12 -6.44
C MET A 42 -13.46 4.99 -5.23
N ASP A 43 -13.31 6.30 -5.38
CA ASP A 43 -12.62 7.13 -4.37
C ASP A 43 -13.46 7.43 -3.12
N VAL A 44 -14.71 7.89 -3.32
CA VAL A 44 -15.61 8.32 -2.22
C VAL A 44 -15.97 7.14 -1.33
N GLY A 45 -16.42 6.03 -1.92
CA GLY A 45 -16.86 4.85 -1.18
C GLY A 45 -15.74 4.10 -0.46
N THR A 46 -14.48 4.36 -0.80
CA THR A 46 -13.30 3.68 -0.22
C THR A 46 -12.43 4.61 0.62
N GLY A 47 -12.86 5.86 0.81
CA GLY A 47 -12.17 6.83 1.66
C GLY A 47 -10.77 7.18 1.17
N LYS A 48 -10.59 7.29 -0.16
CA LYS A 48 -9.32 7.74 -0.73
C LYS A 48 -9.18 9.26 -0.60
N ASP A 49 -8.41 9.70 0.38
CA ASP A 49 -8.05 11.12 0.57
C ASP A 49 -6.96 11.55 -0.42
N LEU A 50 -7.23 11.46 -1.73
CA LEU A 50 -6.26 11.73 -2.80
C LEU A 50 -6.33 13.19 -3.29
N PRO A 51 -5.21 13.94 -3.31
CA PRO A 51 -5.12 15.21 -4.03
C PRO A 51 -5.06 14.98 -5.55
N VAL A 52 -5.75 15.82 -6.32
CA VAL A 52 -5.96 15.73 -7.79
C VAL A 52 -4.66 15.72 -8.62
N SER A 53 -3.51 16.08 -8.05
CA SER A 53 -2.21 16.26 -8.74
C SER A 53 -1.33 15.01 -8.76
N SER A 54 -1.92 13.87 -9.07
CA SER A 54 -1.30 12.54 -8.98
C SER A 54 -0.46 12.21 -10.21
N LYS A 55 0.73 11.62 -10.03
CA LYS A 55 1.53 11.06 -11.12
C LYS A 55 1.66 9.55 -10.94
N LEU A 56 0.80 8.78 -11.60
CA LEU A 56 1.00 7.34 -11.76
C LEU A 56 2.22 7.13 -12.66
N GLN A 57 3.35 6.69 -12.08
CA GLN A 57 4.49 6.22 -12.85
C GLN A 57 4.38 4.71 -12.99
N LEU A 58 4.42 4.20 -14.22
CA LEU A 58 4.22 2.79 -14.54
C LEU A 58 5.50 2.00 -14.26
N SER A 59 5.40 0.92 -13.48
CA SER A 59 6.41 -0.15 -13.46
C SER A 59 5.90 -1.35 -14.26
N ALA A 60 6.80 -1.97 -15.02
CA ALA A 60 6.50 -3.05 -15.94
C ALA A 60 6.20 -4.37 -15.22
N GLN A 61 4.92 -4.72 -15.07
CA GLN A 61 4.34 -6.05 -14.76
C GLN A 61 2.80 -5.96 -14.83
N SER A 62 2.07 -7.06 -14.57
CA SER A 62 0.59 -7.16 -14.61
C SER A 62 -0.20 -6.11 -13.79
N PHE A 63 0.47 -5.30 -12.95
CA PHE A 63 -0.12 -4.25 -12.14
C PHE A 63 0.52 -2.90 -12.48
N GLN A 64 -0.30 -1.85 -12.56
CA GLN A 64 0.19 -0.50 -12.75
C GLN A 64 0.61 0.10 -11.41
N LEU A 65 1.85 -0.17 -11.00
CA LEU A 65 2.39 0.29 -9.72
C LEU A 65 2.94 1.72 -9.83
N GLY A 66 2.18 2.69 -9.31
CA GLY A 66 2.62 4.07 -9.12
C GLY A 66 2.36 4.59 -7.71
N TYR A 67 2.56 5.89 -7.51
CA TYR A 67 2.32 6.55 -6.22
C TYR A 67 1.60 7.88 -6.40
N TYR A 68 0.85 8.25 -5.37
CA TYR A 68 0.31 9.58 -5.17
C TYR A 68 1.26 10.39 -4.31
N GLU A 69 1.40 11.69 -4.57
CA GLU A 69 2.14 12.58 -3.67
C GLU A 69 1.17 13.38 -2.81
N ILE A 70 1.15 13.07 -1.50
CA ILE A 70 0.27 13.73 -0.53
C ILE A 70 1.14 14.50 0.45
N LYS A 71 1.06 15.83 0.42
CA LYS A 71 1.86 16.71 1.29
C LYS A 71 3.37 16.37 1.23
N ARG A 72 3.91 16.10 0.04
CA ARG A 72 5.31 15.67 -0.24
C ARG A 72 5.69 14.26 0.25
N VAL A 73 4.70 13.43 0.60
CA VAL A 73 4.90 12.02 0.95
C VAL A 73 4.36 11.16 -0.19
N LYS A 74 5.16 10.19 -0.66
CA LYS A 74 4.70 9.21 -1.64
C LYS A 74 3.80 8.18 -0.96
N VAL A 75 2.65 7.90 -1.57
CA VAL A 75 1.65 6.93 -1.11
C VAL A 75 1.41 5.93 -2.23
N TRP A 76 1.74 4.67 -1.97
CA TRP A 76 1.73 3.57 -2.92
C TRP A 76 0.52 2.65 -2.71
N LEU A 77 0.27 1.75 -3.69
CA LEU A 77 -0.82 0.75 -3.69
C LEU A 77 -2.23 1.35 -3.65
N LEU A 78 -2.40 2.47 -4.34
CA LEU A 78 -3.70 3.07 -4.63
C LEU A 78 -3.93 3.01 -6.13
N ASP A 79 -5.15 2.73 -6.58
CA ASP A 79 -5.52 2.76 -8.01
C ASP A 79 -4.64 1.90 -8.91
N ILE A 80 -4.31 0.69 -8.45
CA ILE A 80 -3.41 -0.23 -9.14
C ILE A 80 -4.15 -1.22 -10.05
N VAL A 81 -5.47 -1.37 -9.89
CA VAL A 81 -6.32 -2.27 -10.67
C VAL A 81 -7.67 -1.63 -11.04
N GLU A 82 -8.29 -2.15 -12.10
CA GLU A 82 -9.66 -1.81 -12.49
C GLU A 82 -10.69 -2.46 -11.54
N PRO A 83 -11.89 -1.88 -11.37
CA PRO A 83 -12.93 -2.41 -10.46
C PRO A 83 -13.38 -3.85 -10.70
N ASP A 84 -13.24 -4.37 -11.92
CA ASP A 84 -13.61 -5.73 -12.32
C ASP A 84 -12.52 -6.78 -12.04
N TYR A 85 -11.32 -6.34 -11.66
CA TYR A 85 -10.21 -7.23 -11.33
C TYR A 85 -10.38 -7.87 -9.95
N LYS A 86 -10.19 -9.18 -9.83
CA LYS A 86 -10.24 -9.88 -8.53
C LYS A 86 -8.92 -9.76 -7.79
N PHE A 87 -8.70 -8.63 -7.10
CA PHE A 87 -7.47 -8.37 -6.35
C PHE A 87 -7.45 -9.13 -5.02
N ASN A 88 -6.49 -10.06 -4.88
CA ASN A 88 -6.37 -10.92 -3.70
C ASN A 88 -5.13 -10.59 -2.85
N VAL A 89 -4.92 -11.33 -1.77
CA VAL A 89 -3.81 -11.10 -0.84
C VAL A 89 -2.44 -11.45 -1.43
N ALA A 90 -2.38 -12.42 -2.35
CA ALA A 90 -1.13 -12.80 -3.03
C ALA A 90 -0.71 -11.69 -4.00
N ASP A 91 -1.68 -11.10 -4.72
CA ASP A 91 -1.45 -9.92 -5.56
C ASP A 91 -0.94 -8.75 -4.72
N TYR A 92 -1.60 -8.48 -3.59
CA TYR A 92 -1.18 -7.46 -2.64
C TYR A 92 0.26 -7.67 -2.18
N LYS A 93 0.58 -8.88 -1.69
CA LYS A 93 1.91 -9.22 -1.19
C LYS A 93 2.97 -8.99 -2.26
N LYS A 94 2.75 -9.49 -3.48
CA LYS A 94 3.67 -9.33 -4.59
C LYS A 94 3.95 -7.85 -4.89
N CYS A 95 2.91 -7.02 -4.91
CA CYS A 95 3.05 -5.59 -5.16
C CYS A 95 3.75 -4.86 -3.99
N ALA A 96 3.34 -5.17 -2.76
CA ALA A 96 3.88 -4.56 -1.54
C ALA A 96 5.36 -4.90 -1.34
N ASP A 97 5.75 -6.16 -1.54
CA ASP A 97 7.15 -6.60 -1.41
C ASP A 97 8.04 -5.82 -2.40
N ALA A 98 7.62 -5.70 -3.67
CA ALA A 98 8.36 -4.96 -4.68
C ALA A 98 8.55 -3.47 -4.31
N ILE A 99 7.51 -2.82 -3.79
CA ILE A 99 7.56 -1.42 -3.36
C ILE A 99 8.41 -1.25 -2.10
N VAL A 100 8.24 -2.12 -1.11
CA VAL A 100 9.01 -2.09 0.14
C VAL A 100 10.50 -2.26 -0.14
N GLU A 101 10.87 -3.18 -1.02
CA GLU A 101 12.25 -3.36 -1.47
C GLU A 101 12.80 -2.11 -2.17
N ASP A 102 12.03 -1.48 -3.07
CA ASP A 102 12.44 -0.24 -3.73
C ASP A 102 12.68 0.90 -2.72
N ILE A 103 11.75 1.07 -1.77
CA ILE A 103 11.87 2.09 -0.71
C ILE A 103 13.14 1.86 0.12
N TRP A 104 13.44 0.61 0.47
CA TRP A 104 14.67 0.24 1.18
C TRP A 104 15.93 0.49 0.34
N LYS A 105 15.93 0.14 -0.96
CA LYS A 105 17.05 0.41 -1.87
C LYS A 105 17.36 1.91 -1.95
N ARG A 106 16.32 2.76 -1.85
CA ARG A 106 16.44 4.22 -1.79
C ARG A 106 16.74 4.77 -0.39
N LYS A 107 17.07 3.90 0.59
CA LYS A 107 17.41 4.23 1.98
C LYS A 107 16.32 5.03 2.71
N LYS A 108 15.06 4.74 2.41
CA LYS A 108 13.89 5.34 3.07
C LYS A 108 13.17 4.33 3.96
N LEU A 109 12.28 4.82 4.82
CA LEU A 109 11.44 3.99 5.67
C LEU A 109 10.11 3.66 4.98
N PRO A 110 9.80 2.40 4.66
CA PRO A 110 8.45 2.01 4.27
C PRO A 110 7.54 2.02 5.50
N ILE A 111 6.38 2.66 5.35
CA ILE A 111 5.36 2.80 6.39
C ILE A 111 4.06 2.20 5.85
N VAL A 112 3.69 1.02 6.33
CA VAL A 112 2.45 0.35 5.95
C VAL A 112 1.31 0.96 6.76
N VAL A 113 0.28 1.48 6.09
CA VAL A 113 -0.87 2.12 6.74
C VAL A 113 -2.15 1.49 6.24
N GLY A 114 -2.99 0.96 7.13
CA GLY A 114 -4.26 0.36 6.71
C GLY A 114 -4.99 -0.40 7.81
N GLY A 115 -6.14 -0.96 7.45
CA GLY A 115 -7.00 -1.72 8.36
C GLY A 115 -7.17 -3.18 7.97
N THR A 116 -6.71 -3.60 6.79
CA THR A 116 -6.89 -4.98 6.34
C THR A 116 -5.86 -5.89 7.02
N GLY A 117 -6.24 -6.48 8.16
CA GLY A 117 -5.35 -7.33 8.95
C GLY A 117 -4.71 -8.48 8.16
N PHE A 118 -5.41 -9.03 7.18
CA PHE A 118 -4.88 -10.10 6.33
C PHE A 118 -3.75 -9.64 5.40
N TYR A 119 -3.83 -8.40 4.89
CA TYR A 119 -2.76 -7.79 4.08
C TYR A 119 -1.52 -7.51 4.93
N ILE A 120 -1.74 -6.97 6.13
CA ILE A 120 -0.66 -6.71 7.09
C ILE A 120 0.04 -8.03 7.46
N LYS A 121 -0.73 -9.07 7.81
CA LYS A 121 -0.19 -10.40 8.12
C LYS A 121 0.66 -10.95 6.97
N ALA A 122 0.18 -10.83 5.73
CA ALA A 122 0.90 -11.32 4.56
C ALA A 122 2.29 -10.67 4.36
N ILE A 123 2.45 -9.39 4.74
CA ILE A 123 3.73 -8.69 4.67
C ILE A 123 4.64 -9.08 5.85
N VAL A 124 4.09 -9.23 7.05
CA VAL A 124 4.88 -9.46 8.27
C VAL A 124 5.27 -10.93 8.44
N ASP A 125 4.29 -11.82 8.35
CA ASP A 125 4.42 -13.24 8.69
C ASP A 125 4.46 -14.14 7.44
N GLY A 126 4.09 -13.61 6.27
CA GLY A 126 3.82 -14.40 5.07
C GLY A 126 2.45 -15.10 5.13
N ILE A 127 2.19 -15.96 4.14
CA ILE A 127 0.97 -16.79 4.09
C ILE A 127 1.40 -18.21 3.73
N GLU A 128 1.30 -19.12 4.70
CA GLU A 128 1.77 -20.51 4.58
C GLU A 128 1.05 -21.30 3.46
N THR A 129 -0.19 -20.92 3.13
CA THR A 129 -1.01 -21.58 2.10
C THR A 129 -0.92 -20.90 0.72
N MET A 130 -0.07 -19.89 0.53
CA MET A 130 0.01 -19.17 -0.73
C MET A 130 0.56 -20.06 -1.84
N GLY A 131 -0.27 -20.36 -2.84
CA GLY A 131 0.12 -21.21 -3.99
C GLY A 131 -0.05 -22.71 -3.75
N VAL A 132 -0.62 -23.12 -2.62
CA VAL A 132 -1.05 -24.51 -2.40
C VAL A 132 -2.34 -24.74 -3.19
N LEU A 133 -2.33 -25.75 -4.07
CA LEU A 133 -3.52 -26.13 -4.82
C LEU A 133 -4.60 -26.67 -3.87
N PRO A 134 -5.90 -26.38 -4.10
CA PRO A 134 -6.96 -27.06 -3.37
C PRO A 134 -6.90 -28.56 -3.65
N ASP A 135 -7.17 -29.37 -2.62
CA ASP A 135 -7.40 -30.81 -2.76
C ASP A 135 -8.61 -31.11 -3.66
#